data_AF-A0A1V4WV42-F1
#
_entry.id   AF-A0A1V4WV42-F1
#
_cell.length_a   1.000
_cell.length_b   1.000
_cell.length_c   1.000
_cell.angle_alpha   90.00
_cell.angle_beta   90.00
_cell.angle_gamma   90.00
#
_symmetry.space_group_name_H-M   'P 1'
#
loop_
_entity.id
_entity.type
_entity.pdbx_description
1 polymer ?
#
loop_
_entity_poly.entity_id
_entity_poly.type
_entity_poly.pdbx_seq_one_letter_code
_entity_poly.pdbx_strand_id
1 'polypeptide(L)'
;MARDISFKTGRRTPTLFRLLRDRYLKDGIDDRYIALKWEEWGKNSSITVFRAVKNNRVVGWILYDRKTSTIEEMLVEGTWKGKDPRPAMLDTLIARESLVAASLLAADQEKRAFLLEYGFRPVLFFSRNGFDLVKMELSTSVLLKKTAAGKPFHAYRKKERVAVEKIPSTQTYEEIRKGLTNLIDRLGGLRRFVKPGQTVAIKPNVVSDHGLKDGKVVGGIVTDIRVVKALTEMLLGLASHVYITEGASINRSATSKMFSHYGYDEIVNLDPERVSLVDLNTDRFIEKQVPGCKRMSSRRIPATLEMVDVIINVPVLKIHFAAISSLAIKSLQGAVPPIEKYMSHFFGLWQSLVNIHHLVKPKLTIIDGLTGLEDFGPVSGTPIKMDVLIGGTNPVAVDAVAMEIMGIDPKTSPPVFLAWMQGLGPLEKSKINVVGTPVEEVAKKFVQPAINVTGGACLRIHADEACPGCKGYLHFVLSKLRRPDPADPSRSLIDRPLERKANIFLGPSTPVPINPDESNIFMGVCQQHHAGLGTHMPGCPPHAEVITKAVYSLFPDIEPPKYADETEETKLGKMLEEILKKTV
;
A
#
# COMPACT_ATOMS: atom_id res chain seq x y z
N MET A 1 7.64 -9.94 -22.46
CA MET A 1 7.29 -9.54 -23.84
C MET A 1 8.39 -8.64 -24.37
N ALA A 2 9.00 -8.98 -25.51
CA ALA A 2 9.90 -8.08 -26.22
C ALA A 2 9.09 -6.83 -26.61
N ARG A 3 9.54 -5.65 -26.19
CA ARG A 3 8.81 -4.41 -26.49
C ARG A 3 9.12 -3.98 -27.90
N ASP A 4 8.08 -3.93 -28.72
CA ASP A 4 8.10 -3.45 -30.10
C ASP A 4 8.45 -1.94 -30.19
N ILE A 5 8.32 -1.23 -29.06
CA ILE A 5 8.70 0.18 -28.92
C ILE A 5 9.84 0.32 -27.90
N SER A 6 10.80 1.18 -28.22
CA SER A 6 11.84 1.65 -27.31
C SER A 6 11.75 3.15 -27.12
N PHE A 7 12.20 3.64 -25.97
CA PHE A 7 12.30 5.09 -25.71
C PHE A 7 13.73 5.58 -25.91
N LYS A 8 13.88 6.58 -26.80
CA LYS A 8 15.09 7.41 -26.90
C LYS A 8 14.85 8.74 -26.20
N THR A 9 15.93 9.37 -25.73
CA THR A 9 15.86 10.73 -25.17
C THR A 9 15.38 11.70 -26.26
N GLY A 10 14.30 12.42 -25.97
CA GLY A 10 13.76 13.49 -26.80
C GLY A 10 14.10 14.86 -26.23
N ARG A 11 13.70 15.91 -26.96
CA ARG A 11 13.78 17.31 -26.52
C ARG A 11 12.50 18.03 -26.96
N ARG A 12 12.14 19.08 -26.23
CA ARG A 12 11.16 20.05 -26.71
C ARG A 12 11.75 20.76 -27.93
N THR A 13 11.12 20.61 -29.09
CA THR A 13 11.56 21.22 -30.36
C THR A 13 10.40 21.99 -30.98
N PRO A 14 10.68 23.02 -31.81
CA PRO A 14 9.63 23.73 -32.55
C PRO A 14 8.76 22.79 -33.40
N THR A 15 9.34 21.73 -33.96
CA THR A 15 8.61 20.70 -34.72
C THR A 15 7.62 19.95 -33.85
N LEU A 16 8.04 19.46 -32.68
CA LEU A 16 7.14 18.78 -31.74
C LEU A 16 6.02 19.71 -31.26
N PHE A 17 6.32 20.99 -31.00
CA PHE A 17 5.31 21.96 -30.62
C PHE A 17 4.26 22.17 -31.71
N ARG A 18 4.70 22.27 -32.97
CA ARG A 18 3.81 22.38 -34.12
C ARG A 18 2.88 21.17 -34.24
N LEU A 19 3.44 19.96 -34.17
CA LEU A 19 2.64 18.72 -34.23
C LEU A 19 1.59 18.64 -33.11
N LEU A 20 1.95 19.10 -31.91
CA LEU A 20 1.02 19.18 -30.78
C LEU A 20 -0.10 20.19 -31.04
N ARG A 21 0.21 21.40 -31.51
CA ARG A 21 -0.79 22.41 -31.87
C ARG A 21 -1.71 21.94 -33.00
N ASP A 22 -1.13 21.34 -34.05
CA ASP A 22 -1.89 20.82 -35.19
C ASP A 22 -2.90 19.75 -34.74
N ARG A 23 -2.50 18.87 -33.81
CA ARG A 23 -3.40 17.87 -33.20
C ARG A 23 -4.55 18.53 -32.43
N TYR A 24 -4.25 19.53 -31.60
CA TYR A 24 -5.26 20.25 -30.82
C TYR A 24 -6.27 20.96 -31.72
N LEU A 25 -5.78 21.69 -32.73
CA LEU A 25 -6.63 22.37 -33.71
C LEU A 25 -7.51 21.39 -34.50
N LYS A 26 -6.94 20.27 -34.96
CA LYS A 26 -7.66 19.23 -35.69
C LYS A 26 -8.81 18.62 -34.87
N ASP A 27 -8.58 18.41 -33.58
CA ASP A 27 -9.55 17.81 -32.67
C ASP A 27 -10.55 18.85 -32.10
N GLY A 28 -10.49 20.11 -32.55
CA GLY A 28 -11.36 21.19 -32.07
C GLY A 28 -11.09 21.61 -30.63
N ILE A 29 -9.89 21.33 -30.12
CA ILE A 29 -9.46 21.64 -28.76
C ILE A 29 -8.73 22.98 -28.74
N ASP A 30 -9.00 23.80 -27.72
CA ASP A 30 -8.34 25.09 -27.51
C ASP A 30 -6.81 24.95 -27.42
N ASP A 31 -6.11 25.44 -28.45
CA ASP A 31 -4.65 25.33 -28.58
C ASP A 31 -3.89 26.30 -27.66
N ARG A 32 -4.59 27.25 -27.01
CA ARG A 32 -4.01 28.08 -25.93
C ARG A 32 -3.57 27.22 -24.76
N TYR A 33 -4.26 26.11 -24.49
CA TYR A 33 -3.87 25.15 -23.46
C TYR A 33 -2.46 24.61 -23.73
N ILE A 34 -2.21 24.11 -24.94
CA ILE A 34 -0.93 23.47 -25.26
C ILE A 34 0.21 24.49 -25.36
N ALA A 35 -0.08 25.73 -25.79
CA ALA A 35 0.88 26.84 -25.72
C ALA A 35 1.30 27.13 -24.27
N LEU A 36 0.34 27.24 -23.35
CA LEU A 36 0.60 27.45 -21.93
C LEU A 36 1.39 26.29 -21.32
N LYS A 37 0.98 25.04 -21.58
CA LYS A 37 1.70 23.85 -21.10
C LYS A 37 3.14 23.80 -21.63
N TRP A 38 3.35 24.19 -22.89
CA TRP A 38 4.68 24.19 -23.49
C TRP A 38 5.65 25.13 -22.76
N GLU A 39 5.18 26.30 -22.32
CA GLU A 39 5.96 27.23 -21.49
C GLU A 39 6.22 26.67 -20.10
N GLU A 40 5.20 26.11 -19.43
CA GLU A 40 5.34 25.47 -18.11
C GLU A 40 6.39 24.35 -18.15
N TRP A 41 6.33 23.48 -19.16
CA TRP A 41 7.31 22.42 -19.35
C TRP A 41 8.72 22.93 -19.63
N GLY A 42 8.85 24.14 -20.18
CA GLY A 42 10.15 24.77 -20.37
C GLY A 42 10.82 25.25 -19.10
N LYS A 43 10.01 25.58 -18.09
CA LYS A 43 10.48 26.02 -16.77
C LYS A 43 10.62 24.83 -15.80
N ASN A 44 10.04 23.68 -16.10
CA ASN A 44 10.03 22.51 -15.24
C ASN A 44 11.12 21.49 -15.60
N SER A 45 12.16 21.40 -14.77
CA SER A 45 13.30 20.49 -14.96
C SER A 45 12.98 19.00 -14.77
N SER A 46 11.81 18.65 -14.20
CA SER A 46 11.41 17.25 -14.04
C SER A 46 10.73 16.65 -15.28
N ILE A 47 10.40 17.48 -16.29
CA ILE A 47 9.82 17.02 -17.54
C ILE A 47 10.85 16.27 -18.36
N THR A 48 10.54 15.01 -18.65
CA THR A 48 11.29 14.18 -19.59
C THR A 48 10.48 13.97 -20.86
N VAL A 49 11.09 14.25 -22.00
CA VAL A 49 10.51 13.93 -23.31
C VAL A 49 11.04 12.57 -23.77
N PHE A 50 10.18 11.58 -23.85
CA PHE A 50 10.48 10.28 -24.46
C PHE A 50 10.06 10.28 -25.92
N ARG A 51 10.98 9.90 -26.80
CA ARG A 51 10.69 9.63 -28.21
C ARG A 51 10.49 8.13 -28.38
N ALA A 52 9.27 7.71 -28.73
CA ALA A 52 8.93 6.33 -29.00
C ALA A 52 9.44 5.93 -30.38
N VAL A 53 10.23 4.86 -30.45
CA VAL A 53 10.87 4.39 -31.68
C VAL A 53 10.57 2.91 -31.90
N LYS A 54 10.09 2.59 -33.10
CA LYS A 54 9.85 1.23 -33.60
C LYS A 54 10.49 1.10 -34.98
N ASN A 55 11.28 0.04 -35.21
CA ASN A 55 12.02 -0.18 -36.47
C ASN A 55 12.78 1.06 -36.96
N ASN A 56 13.50 1.73 -36.04
CA ASN A 56 14.24 2.98 -36.27
C ASN A 56 13.40 4.20 -36.70
N ARG A 57 12.06 4.09 -36.74
CA ARG A 57 11.15 5.21 -37.01
C ARG A 57 10.53 5.73 -35.73
N VAL A 58 10.36 7.05 -35.66
CA VAL A 58 9.62 7.68 -34.56
C VAL A 58 8.14 7.41 -34.78
N VAL A 59 7.47 6.89 -33.76
CA VAL A 59 6.04 6.58 -33.81
C VAL A 59 5.22 7.48 -32.89
N GLY A 60 5.88 8.23 -32.02
CA GLY A 60 5.24 9.17 -31.11
C GLY A 60 6.16 9.70 -30.02
N TRP A 61 5.57 10.47 -29.11
CA TRP A 61 6.22 11.09 -27.96
C TRP A 61 5.39 10.94 -26.71
N ILE A 62 6.06 10.86 -25.56
CA ILE A 62 5.47 11.02 -24.24
C ILE A 62 6.24 12.11 -23.51
N LEU A 63 5.53 13.09 -22.98
CA LEU A 63 6.04 14.07 -22.05
C LEU A 63 5.62 13.62 -20.64
N TYR A 64 6.61 13.33 -19.81
CA TYR A 64 6.39 12.72 -18.50
C TYR A 64 7.10 13.54 -17.41
N ASP A 65 6.34 13.98 -16.43
CA ASP A 65 6.85 14.61 -15.22
C ASP A 65 7.27 13.55 -14.21
N ARG A 66 8.60 13.40 -14.00
CA ARG A 66 9.15 12.46 -13.02
C ARG A 66 8.92 12.86 -11.56
N LYS A 67 8.65 14.14 -11.29
CA LYS A 67 8.39 14.61 -9.92
C LYS A 67 7.01 14.17 -9.45
N THR A 68 6.03 14.20 -10.35
CA THR A 68 4.62 13.90 -10.07
C THR A 68 4.15 12.58 -10.71
N SER A 69 5.08 11.81 -11.27
CA SER A 69 4.83 10.55 -11.97
C SER A 69 3.69 10.63 -13.00
N THR A 70 3.58 11.77 -13.69
CA THR A 70 2.41 12.13 -14.50
C THR A 70 2.78 12.26 -15.97
N ILE A 71 2.02 11.59 -16.84
CA ILE A 71 2.02 11.86 -18.28
C ILE A 71 1.33 13.21 -18.48
N GLU A 72 2.11 14.19 -18.90
CA GLU A 72 1.64 15.54 -19.18
C GLU A 72 1.06 15.64 -20.60
N GLU A 73 1.61 14.86 -21.53
CA GLU A 73 1.12 14.76 -22.90
C GLU A 73 1.64 13.49 -23.59
N MET A 74 0.87 12.97 -24.53
CA MET A 74 1.23 11.87 -25.42
C MET A 74 0.74 12.15 -26.83
N LEU A 75 1.65 12.04 -27.81
CA LEU A 75 1.37 12.32 -29.21
C LEU A 75 1.80 11.14 -30.08
N VAL A 76 0.97 10.77 -31.05
CA VAL A 76 1.32 9.83 -32.12
C VAL A 76 1.85 10.61 -33.33
N GLU A 77 2.89 10.09 -33.98
CA GLU A 77 3.41 10.66 -35.22
C GLU A 77 2.37 10.54 -36.33
N GLY A 78 1.94 11.67 -36.91
CA GLY A 78 0.81 11.72 -37.86
C GLY A 78 1.02 10.91 -39.14
N THR A 79 2.28 10.67 -39.52
CA THR A 79 2.64 9.82 -40.67
C THR A 79 2.67 8.31 -40.36
N TRP A 80 2.45 7.92 -39.10
CA TRP A 80 2.43 6.50 -38.70
C TRP A 80 1.19 5.78 -39.25
N LYS A 81 1.41 4.80 -40.14
CA LYS A 81 0.35 3.99 -40.76
C LYS A 81 0.16 2.61 -40.12
N GLY A 82 0.87 2.30 -39.05
CA GLY A 82 0.77 1.01 -38.36
C GLY A 82 -0.40 0.95 -37.37
N LYS A 83 -0.52 -0.17 -36.64
CA LYS A 83 -1.40 -0.25 -35.46
C LYS A 83 -1.09 0.89 -34.50
N ASP A 84 -2.12 1.38 -33.79
CA ASP A 84 -1.97 2.44 -32.79
C ASP A 84 -0.80 2.12 -31.85
N PRO A 85 0.25 2.97 -31.81
CA PRO A 85 1.44 2.70 -31.01
C PRO A 85 1.23 3.02 -29.53
N ARG A 86 0.17 3.74 -29.15
CA ARG A 86 -0.03 4.24 -27.77
C ARG A 86 -0.05 3.13 -26.72
N PRO A 87 -0.71 1.97 -26.89
CA PRO A 87 -0.63 0.88 -25.90
C PRO A 87 0.80 0.40 -25.66
N ALA A 88 1.58 0.21 -26.72
CA ALA A 88 2.98 -0.22 -26.62
C ALA A 88 3.90 0.87 -26.05
N MET A 89 3.58 2.16 -26.30
CA MET A 89 4.26 3.28 -25.65
C MET A 89 4.02 3.26 -24.14
N LEU A 90 2.76 3.09 -23.70
CA LEU A 90 2.43 2.99 -22.28
C LEU A 90 3.03 1.75 -21.61
N ASP A 91 3.01 0.59 -22.26
CA ASP A 91 3.69 -0.62 -21.76
C ASP A 91 5.20 -0.40 -21.58
N THR A 92 5.81 0.37 -22.49
CA THR A 92 7.23 0.75 -22.40
C THR A 92 7.49 1.73 -21.27
N LEU A 93 6.58 2.68 -21.04
CA LEU A 93 6.64 3.63 -19.93
C LEU A 93 6.47 2.92 -18.59
N ILE A 94 5.43 2.12 -18.40
CA ILE A 94 5.13 1.42 -17.12
C ILE A 94 6.28 0.54 -16.66
N ALA A 95 6.98 -0.06 -17.62
CA ALA A 95 8.08 -0.93 -17.29
C ALA A 95 9.43 -0.20 -17.26
N ARG A 96 9.42 1.13 -17.41
CA ARG A 96 10.52 2.05 -17.10
C ARG A 96 10.25 2.80 -15.78
N GLU A 97 9.02 3.28 -15.62
CA GLU A 97 8.52 4.10 -14.53
C GLU A 97 7.41 3.33 -13.81
N SER A 98 7.64 2.92 -12.57
CA SER A 98 6.73 2.08 -11.78
C SER A 98 5.51 2.83 -11.22
N LEU A 99 5.44 4.15 -11.41
CA LEU A 99 4.33 5.01 -11.04
C LEU A 99 3.86 5.76 -12.27
N VAL A 100 2.57 5.62 -12.63
CA VAL A 100 2.04 6.28 -13.82
C VAL A 100 0.66 6.85 -13.53
N ALA A 101 0.56 8.17 -13.62
CA ALA A 101 -0.66 8.95 -13.72
C ALA A 101 -0.66 9.69 -15.07
N ALA A 102 -1.76 10.34 -15.41
CA ALA A 102 -1.89 11.22 -16.56
C ALA A 102 -2.69 12.47 -16.17
N SER A 103 -2.35 13.62 -16.74
CA SER A 103 -3.15 14.83 -16.65
C SER A 103 -3.50 15.28 -18.06
N LEU A 104 -4.77 15.59 -18.29
CA LEU A 104 -5.30 15.96 -19.60
C LEU A 104 -6.42 16.98 -19.45
N LEU A 105 -6.67 17.68 -20.55
CA LEU A 105 -7.83 18.57 -20.67
C LEU A 105 -9.12 17.75 -20.65
N ALA A 106 -10.12 18.19 -19.88
CA ALA A 106 -11.40 17.50 -19.77
C ALA A 106 -12.15 17.42 -21.10
N ALA A 107 -11.94 18.40 -21.99
CA ALA A 107 -12.49 18.41 -23.34
C ALA A 107 -11.85 17.37 -24.29
N ASP A 108 -10.69 16.81 -23.96
CA ASP A 108 -9.97 15.83 -24.78
C ASP A 108 -10.57 14.42 -24.61
N GLN A 109 -11.78 14.22 -25.15
CA GLN A 109 -12.54 12.98 -24.98
C GLN A 109 -11.88 11.76 -25.62
N GLU A 110 -11.19 11.93 -26.76
CA GLU A 110 -10.48 10.86 -27.46
C GLU A 110 -9.38 10.27 -26.57
N LYS A 111 -8.51 11.13 -26.02
CA LYS A 111 -7.42 10.70 -25.15
C LYS A 111 -7.97 10.11 -23.85
N ARG A 112 -9.03 10.71 -23.30
CA ARG A 112 -9.71 10.19 -22.09
C ARG A 112 -10.27 8.79 -22.33
N ALA A 113 -10.95 8.56 -23.46
CA ALA A 113 -11.49 7.26 -23.83
C ALA A 113 -10.37 6.21 -24.00
N PHE A 114 -9.30 6.56 -24.72
CA PHE A 114 -8.13 5.70 -24.86
C PHE A 114 -7.51 5.32 -23.50
N LEU A 115 -7.31 6.30 -22.61
CA LEU A 115 -6.74 6.05 -21.28
C LEU A 115 -7.67 5.19 -20.41
N LEU A 116 -8.99 5.40 -20.48
CA LEU A 116 -9.99 4.58 -19.80
C LEU A 116 -9.93 3.11 -20.26
N GLU A 117 -9.91 2.88 -21.57
CA GLU A 117 -9.78 1.56 -22.19
C GLU A 117 -8.47 0.88 -21.78
N TYR A 118 -7.37 1.63 -21.76
CA TYR A 118 -6.07 1.11 -21.33
C TYR A 118 -6.05 0.69 -19.84
N GLY A 119 -6.87 1.34 -19.00
CA GLY A 119 -7.01 1.02 -17.58
C GLY A 119 -6.74 2.17 -16.61
N PHE A 120 -6.63 3.40 -17.08
CA PHE A 120 -6.56 4.59 -16.23
C PHE A 120 -7.95 5.01 -15.74
N ARG A 121 -8.04 5.61 -14.56
CA ARG A 121 -9.31 6.04 -13.96
C ARG A 121 -9.25 7.49 -13.55
N PRO A 122 -10.30 8.30 -13.82
CA PRO A 122 -10.35 9.69 -13.39
C PRO A 122 -10.41 9.71 -11.87
N VAL A 123 -9.46 10.37 -11.23
CA VAL A 123 -9.33 10.43 -9.75
C VAL A 123 -9.46 11.84 -9.19
N LEU A 124 -9.30 12.87 -10.03
CA LEU A 124 -9.43 14.27 -9.65
C LEU A 124 -9.86 15.11 -10.86
N PHE A 125 -10.84 15.97 -10.66
CA PHE A 125 -11.24 17.02 -11.62
C PHE A 125 -10.91 18.36 -10.97
N PHE A 126 -10.28 19.27 -11.71
CA PHE A 126 -9.83 20.56 -11.20
C PHE A 126 -9.69 21.57 -12.34
N SER A 127 -9.78 22.86 -12.04
CA SER A 127 -9.63 23.93 -13.04
C SER A 127 -8.35 24.71 -12.77
N ARG A 128 -7.55 24.96 -13.81
CA ARG A 128 -6.30 25.73 -13.70
C ARG A 128 -6.11 26.59 -14.93
N ASN A 129 -5.80 27.88 -14.72
CA ASN A 129 -5.60 28.86 -15.79
C ASN A 129 -6.76 28.93 -16.79
N GLY A 130 -8.00 28.77 -16.31
CA GLY A 130 -9.20 28.77 -17.16
C GLY A 130 -9.48 27.47 -17.92
N PHE A 131 -8.72 26.39 -17.65
CA PHE A 131 -8.91 25.09 -18.28
C PHE A 131 -9.37 24.05 -17.26
N ASP A 132 -10.39 23.27 -17.64
CA ASP A 132 -10.82 22.12 -16.86
C ASP A 132 -9.96 20.91 -17.17
N LEU A 133 -9.39 20.32 -16.12
CA LEU A 133 -8.43 19.24 -16.19
C LEU A 133 -8.93 18.02 -15.45
N VAL A 134 -8.49 16.85 -15.94
CA VAL A 134 -8.71 15.57 -15.30
C VAL A 134 -7.36 14.95 -14.99
N LYS A 135 -7.15 14.57 -13.74
CA LYS A 135 -6.07 13.66 -13.36
C LYS A 135 -6.59 12.24 -13.39
N MET A 136 -5.88 11.38 -14.09
CA MET A 136 -6.17 9.96 -14.16
C MET A 136 -5.02 9.15 -13.59
N GLU A 137 -5.33 8.06 -12.88
CA GLU A 137 -4.31 7.12 -12.39
C GLU A 137 -4.50 5.75 -13.03
N LEU A 138 -3.38 5.10 -13.36
CA LEU A 138 -3.41 3.72 -13.82
C LEU A 138 -3.95 2.82 -12.71
N SER A 139 -4.93 1.98 -13.04
CA SER A 139 -5.45 0.96 -12.13
C SER A 139 -4.31 0.12 -11.56
N THR A 140 -4.28 -0.01 -10.24
CA THR A 140 -3.33 -0.88 -9.53
C THR A 140 -3.43 -2.33 -10.03
N SER A 141 -4.63 -2.81 -10.41
CA SER A 141 -4.78 -4.16 -10.96
C SER A 141 -4.07 -4.29 -12.32
N VAL A 142 -4.26 -3.29 -13.19
CA VAL A 142 -3.62 -3.25 -14.51
C VAL A 142 -2.10 -3.14 -14.38
N LEU A 143 -1.62 -2.28 -13.47
CA LEU A 143 -0.20 -2.14 -13.17
C LEU A 143 0.41 -3.47 -12.74
N LEU A 144 -0.17 -4.15 -11.75
CA LEU A 144 0.33 -5.44 -11.25
C LEU A 144 0.32 -6.51 -12.36
N LYS A 145 -0.76 -6.62 -13.14
CA LYS A 145 -0.87 -7.58 -14.26
C LYS A 145 0.22 -7.34 -15.33
N LYS A 146 0.42 -6.07 -15.73
CA LYS A 146 1.41 -5.71 -16.77
C LYS A 146 2.86 -5.85 -16.31
N THR A 147 3.11 -5.75 -15.01
CA THR A 147 4.47 -5.81 -14.44
C THR A 147 4.82 -7.17 -13.83
N ALA A 148 3.87 -8.10 -13.67
CA ALA A 148 4.08 -9.39 -12.99
C ALA A 148 5.30 -10.19 -13.47
N ALA A 149 5.55 -10.22 -14.79
CA ALA A 149 6.70 -10.91 -15.39
C ALA A 149 7.94 -10.01 -15.56
N GLY A 150 7.85 -8.74 -15.20
CA GLY A 150 8.88 -7.73 -15.36
C GLY A 150 9.98 -7.82 -14.29
N LYS A 151 11.04 -7.05 -14.52
CA LYS A 151 12.07 -6.74 -13.54
C LYS A 151 12.11 -5.21 -13.36
N PRO A 152 12.60 -4.70 -12.21
CA PRO A 152 12.80 -3.28 -12.01
C PRO A 152 13.64 -2.70 -13.14
N PHE A 153 13.23 -1.55 -13.69
CA PHE A 153 14.02 -0.86 -14.70
C PHE A 153 15.37 -0.43 -14.14
N HIS A 154 15.35 0.09 -12.91
CA HIS A 154 16.55 0.38 -12.13
C HIS A 154 16.83 -0.76 -11.17
N ALA A 155 17.75 -1.65 -11.57
CA ALA A 155 18.17 -2.77 -10.74
C ALA A 155 18.77 -2.29 -9.41
N TYR A 156 18.40 -2.96 -8.32
CA TYR A 156 19.01 -2.75 -7.02
C TYR A 156 20.49 -3.14 -7.06
N ARG A 157 21.38 -2.21 -6.70
CA ARG A 157 22.83 -2.39 -6.92
C ARG A 157 23.52 -3.09 -5.77
N LYS A 158 23.08 -2.84 -4.53
CA LYS A 158 23.74 -3.34 -3.31
C LYS A 158 23.40 -4.81 -3.04
N LYS A 159 24.22 -5.45 -2.22
CA LYS A 159 23.87 -6.72 -1.58
C LYS A 159 23.41 -6.42 -0.16
N GLU A 160 22.27 -6.96 0.21
CA GLU A 160 21.72 -6.84 1.55
C GLU A 160 22.11 -8.06 2.38
N ARG A 161 22.31 -7.85 3.68
CA ARG A 161 22.53 -8.92 4.65
C ARG A 161 21.27 -9.06 5.49
N VAL A 162 20.77 -10.28 5.61
CA VAL A 162 19.64 -10.62 6.48
C VAL A 162 20.10 -11.72 7.44
N ALA A 163 19.94 -11.49 8.73
CA ALA A 163 20.22 -12.48 9.76
C ALA A 163 18.94 -13.25 10.10
N VAL A 164 19.07 -14.56 10.30
CA VAL A 164 18.02 -15.44 10.80
C VAL A 164 18.58 -16.14 12.02
N GLU A 165 17.86 -16.10 13.14
CA GLU A 165 18.28 -16.72 14.39
C GLU A 165 17.14 -17.58 14.93
N LYS A 166 17.40 -18.89 15.01
CA LYS A 166 16.51 -19.84 15.69
C LYS A 166 16.64 -19.71 17.20
N ILE A 167 15.49 -19.61 17.86
CA ILE A 167 15.35 -19.54 19.31
C ILE A 167 15.04 -20.95 19.83
N PRO A 168 15.58 -21.37 20.98
CA PRO A 168 15.14 -22.58 21.64
C PRO A 168 13.62 -22.59 21.86
N SER A 169 13.00 -23.76 21.71
CA SER A 169 11.54 -23.90 21.79
C SER A 169 10.97 -23.61 23.20
N THR A 170 11.80 -23.62 24.23
CA THR A 170 11.46 -23.16 25.58
C THR A 170 11.17 -21.66 25.65
N GLN A 171 11.72 -20.87 24.73
CA GLN A 171 11.53 -19.41 24.63
C GLN A 171 11.65 -18.68 25.98
N THR A 172 12.59 -19.08 26.84
CA THR A 172 12.84 -18.35 28.08
C THR A 172 13.34 -16.94 27.77
N TYR A 173 13.20 -16.02 28.72
CA TYR A 173 13.65 -14.64 28.54
C TYR A 173 15.14 -14.57 28.14
N GLU A 174 16.00 -15.35 28.82
CA GLU A 174 17.43 -15.38 28.51
C GLU A 174 17.74 -15.95 27.13
N GLU A 175 16.96 -16.93 26.66
CA GLU A 175 17.11 -17.47 25.30
C GLU A 175 16.71 -16.46 24.23
N ILE A 176 15.62 -15.72 24.45
CA ILE A 176 15.19 -14.63 23.56
C ILE A 176 16.25 -13.52 23.54
N ARG A 177 16.74 -13.09 24.71
CA ARG A 177 17.78 -12.06 24.84
C ARG A 177 19.10 -12.47 24.17
N LYS A 178 19.52 -13.72 24.35
CA LYS A 178 20.70 -14.29 23.69
C LYS A 178 20.51 -14.36 22.18
N GLY A 179 19.37 -14.85 21.70
CA GLY A 179 19.06 -14.90 20.27
C GLY A 179 19.03 -13.50 19.63
N LEU A 180 18.44 -12.52 20.32
CA LEU A 180 18.45 -11.12 19.88
C LEU A 180 19.88 -10.56 19.78
N THR A 181 20.74 -10.87 20.75
CA THR A 181 22.16 -10.50 20.74
C THR A 181 22.88 -11.12 19.56
N ASN A 182 22.75 -12.45 19.37
CA ASN A 182 23.35 -13.15 18.23
C ASN A 182 22.90 -12.58 16.88
N LEU A 183 21.60 -12.32 16.74
CA LEU A 183 21.01 -11.73 15.52
C LEU A 183 21.66 -10.38 15.20
N ILE A 184 21.76 -9.49 16.19
CA ILE A 184 22.33 -8.16 16.04
C ILE A 184 23.84 -8.23 15.76
N ASP A 185 24.56 -9.13 16.42
CA ASP A 185 26.01 -9.33 16.21
C ASP A 185 26.32 -9.80 14.79
N ARG A 186 25.51 -10.71 14.23
CA ARG A 186 25.62 -11.15 12.82
C ARG A 186 25.41 -10.00 11.83
N LEU A 187 24.65 -8.97 12.23
CA LEU A 187 24.43 -7.75 11.46
C LEU A 187 25.49 -6.66 11.71
N GLY A 188 26.48 -6.93 12.56
CA GLY A 188 27.62 -6.05 12.85
C GLY A 188 27.58 -5.39 14.23
N GLY A 189 26.73 -5.88 15.14
CA GLY A 189 26.65 -5.42 16.53
C GLY A 189 25.82 -4.15 16.71
N LEU A 190 25.32 -3.93 17.93
CA LEU A 190 24.37 -2.85 18.23
C LEU A 190 24.96 -1.45 17.94
N ARG A 191 26.26 -1.26 18.21
CA ARG A 191 26.99 0.00 17.97
C ARG A 191 27.07 0.42 16.50
N ARG A 192 26.81 -0.49 15.55
CA ARG A 192 26.66 -0.15 14.12
C ARG A 192 25.41 0.68 13.85
N PHE A 193 24.36 0.48 14.65
CA PHE A 193 23.05 1.08 14.46
C PHE A 193 22.81 2.26 15.40
N VAL A 194 23.27 2.15 16.65
CA VAL A 194 23.07 3.14 17.72
C VAL A 194 24.41 3.56 18.30
N LYS A 195 24.73 4.85 18.21
CA LYS A 195 25.92 5.45 18.85
C LYS A 195 25.60 5.88 20.29
N PRO A 196 26.60 5.92 21.19
CA PRO A 196 26.40 6.43 22.54
C PRO A 196 25.74 7.81 22.55
N GLY A 197 24.75 8.00 23.42
CA GLY A 197 24.03 9.27 23.61
C GLY A 197 22.92 9.55 22.58
N GLN A 198 22.70 8.68 21.60
CA GLN A 198 21.60 8.84 20.64
C GLN A 198 20.24 8.49 21.22
N THR A 199 19.19 9.15 20.75
CA THR A 199 17.81 8.80 21.03
C THR A 199 17.33 7.71 20.08
N VAL A 200 16.56 6.74 20.60
CA VAL A 200 16.12 5.57 19.82
C VAL A 200 14.62 5.40 19.94
N ALA A 201 13.91 5.31 18.82
CA ALA A 201 12.53 4.82 18.78
C ALA A 201 12.51 3.32 18.46
N ILE A 202 11.93 2.52 19.35
CA ILE A 202 11.52 1.15 19.06
C ILE A 202 10.06 1.21 18.61
N LYS A 203 9.80 0.80 17.36
CA LYS A 203 8.45 0.64 16.85
C LYS A 203 8.06 -0.84 16.86
N PRO A 204 7.40 -1.36 17.90
CA PRO A 204 6.75 -2.67 17.83
C PRO A 204 5.58 -2.65 16.83
N ASN A 205 4.86 -3.76 16.76
CA ASN A 205 3.57 -3.88 16.11
C ASN A 205 2.50 -4.17 17.17
N VAL A 206 1.76 -3.15 17.60
CA VAL A 206 0.62 -3.26 18.53
C VAL A 206 -0.64 -2.78 17.80
N VAL A 207 -1.44 -3.73 17.32
CA VAL A 207 -2.56 -3.43 16.41
C VAL A 207 -3.85 -3.10 17.18
N SER A 208 -4.20 -3.97 18.11
CA SER A 208 -5.48 -3.99 18.82
C SER A 208 -5.51 -5.07 19.89
N ASP A 209 -6.53 -5.02 20.74
CA ASP A 209 -6.88 -6.00 21.78
C ASP A 209 -7.14 -7.45 21.31
N HIS A 210 -7.24 -7.73 20.01
CA HIS A 210 -7.43 -9.09 19.49
C HIS A 210 -6.27 -10.04 19.79
N GLY A 211 -5.10 -9.51 20.15
CA GLY A 211 -4.02 -10.30 20.73
C GLY A 211 -4.31 -10.75 22.16
N LEU A 212 -5.47 -10.40 22.75
CA LEU A 212 -5.94 -10.90 24.03
C LEU A 212 -7.11 -11.86 23.80
N LYS A 213 -7.02 -13.05 24.38
CA LYS A 213 -8.10 -14.03 24.43
C LYS A 213 -8.29 -14.44 25.88
N ASP A 214 -9.49 -14.21 26.41
CA ASP A 214 -9.83 -14.45 27.82
C ASP A 214 -8.84 -13.77 28.80
N GLY A 215 -8.44 -12.54 28.48
CA GLY A 215 -7.47 -11.75 29.26
C GLY A 215 -6.01 -12.18 29.13
N LYS A 216 -5.70 -13.20 28.31
CA LYS A 216 -4.34 -13.69 28.10
C LYS A 216 -3.81 -13.29 26.73
N VAL A 217 -2.53 -12.92 26.68
CA VAL A 217 -1.87 -12.60 25.42
C VAL A 217 -1.72 -13.86 24.56
N VAL A 218 -2.20 -13.77 23.32
CA VAL A 218 -2.04 -14.76 22.27
C VAL A 218 -1.03 -14.22 21.26
N GLY A 219 0.06 -14.96 21.05
CA GLY A 219 1.13 -14.58 20.14
C GLY A 219 0.70 -14.48 18.67
N GLY A 220 1.54 -13.85 17.85
CA GLY A 220 1.33 -13.72 16.40
C GLY A 220 0.51 -12.49 15.95
N ILE A 221 -0.21 -11.82 16.86
CA ILE A 221 -0.97 -10.60 16.53
C ILE A 221 -0.17 -9.34 16.86
N VAL A 222 0.43 -9.30 18.05
CA VAL A 222 1.26 -8.21 18.57
C VAL A 222 2.69 -8.67 18.80
N THR A 223 3.65 -7.74 18.75
CA THR A 223 5.04 -8.03 19.07
C THR A 223 5.16 -8.51 20.51
N ASP A 224 5.87 -9.61 20.72
CA ASP A 224 6.12 -10.18 22.03
C ASP A 224 6.91 -9.18 22.90
N ILE A 225 6.33 -8.87 24.07
CA ILE A 225 6.90 -7.90 24.99
C ILE A 225 8.33 -8.27 25.41
N ARG A 226 8.66 -9.57 25.49
CA ARG A 226 10.00 -10.05 25.89
C ARG A 226 11.07 -9.62 24.89
N VAL A 227 10.72 -9.55 23.60
CA VAL A 227 11.64 -9.05 22.55
C VAL A 227 11.88 -7.55 22.72
N VAL A 228 10.83 -6.78 22.99
CA VAL A 228 10.94 -5.31 23.17
C VAL A 228 11.70 -4.99 24.46
N LYS A 229 11.41 -5.72 25.56
CA LYS A 229 12.12 -5.59 26.84
C LYS A 229 13.61 -5.87 26.68
N ALA A 230 13.96 -7.02 26.09
CA ALA A 230 15.36 -7.39 25.86
C ALA A 230 16.09 -6.36 24.98
N LEU A 231 15.44 -5.87 23.93
CA LEU A 231 16.01 -4.82 23.08
C LEU A 231 16.21 -3.51 23.87
N THR A 232 15.25 -3.13 24.71
CA THR A 232 15.33 -1.92 25.54
C THR A 232 16.50 -2.00 26.54
N GLU A 233 16.67 -3.13 27.24
CA GLU A 233 17.80 -3.36 28.15
C GLU A 233 19.15 -3.23 27.43
N MET A 234 19.27 -3.81 26.22
CA MET A 234 20.49 -3.68 25.41
C MET A 234 20.76 -2.23 25.00
N LEU A 235 19.70 -1.47 24.69
CA LEU A 235 19.81 -0.08 24.26
C LEU A 235 20.12 0.88 25.41
N LEU A 236 19.66 0.62 26.63
CA LEU A 236 19.95 1.47 27.80
C LEU A 236 21.45 1.56 28.12
N GLY A 237 22.26 0.61 27.65
CA GLY A 237 23.72 0.68 27.72
C GLY A 237 24.38 1.65 26.73
N LEU A 238 23.62 2.26 25.80
CA LEU A 238 24.13 3.12 24.72
C LEU A 238 23.29 4.38 24.49
N ALA A 239 21.98 4.23 24.32
CA ALA A 239 21.07 5.30 23.96
C ALA A 239 20.93 6.32 25.10
N SER A 240 20.72 7.60 24.83
CA SER A 240 20.34 8.56 25.88
C SER A 240 18.89 8.34 26.34
N HIS A 241 18.00 8.06 25.39
CA HIS A 241 16.57 7.82 25.62
C HIS A 241 16.03 6.76 24.67
N VAL A 242 15.11 5.93 25.14
CA VAL A 242 14.40 4.90 24.37
C VAL A 242 12.90 5.20 24.37
N TYR A 243 12.36 5.54 23.20
CA TYR A 243 10.94 5.73 22.98
C TYR A 243 10.33 4.43 22.44
N ILE A 244 9.35 3.85 23.12
CA ILE A 244 8.55 2.76 22.56
C ILE A 244 7.33 3.37 21.91
N THR A 245 7.29 3.32 20.58
CA THR A 245 6.37 4.10 19.76
C THR A 245 5.41 3.20 19.00
N GLU A 246 4.11 3.48 19.04
CA GLU A 246 3.14 2.84 18.15
C GLU A 246 1.96 3.76 17.88
N GLY A 247 1.30 3.59 16.74
CA GLY A 247 -0.05 4.06 16.49
C GLY A 247 -0.94 2.87 16.20
N ALA A 248 -1.74 2.45 17.19
CA ALA A 248 -2.69 1.35 17.04
C ALA A 248 -3.73 1.64 15.93
N SER A 249 -4.47 0.63 15.49
CA SER A 249 -5.40 0.73 14.35
C SER A 249 -6.38 1.92 14.47
N ILE A 250 -6.77 2.51 13.33
CA ILE A 250 -7.59 3.74 13.20
C ILE A 250 -8.88 3.69 14.04
N ASN A 251 -9.40 2.49 14.29
CA ASN A 251 -10.78 2.24 14.69
C ASN A 251 -10.89 1.51 16.03
N ARG A 252 -9.84 1.56 16.85
CA ARG A 252 -9.74 0.76 18.07
C ARG A 252 -9.19 1.60 19.21
N SER A 253 -9.38 1.08 20.43
CA SER A 253 -8.96 1.69 21.70
C SER A 253 -7.64 2.48 21.58
N ALA A 254 -7.55 3.61 22.31
CA ALA A 254 -6.35 4.46 22.35
C ALA A 254 -5.06 3.63 22.48
N THR A 255 -3.98 4.02 21.78
CA THR A 255 -2.74 3.24 21.79
C THR A 255 -2.21 3.06 23.21
N SER A 256 -2.38 4.07 24.07
CA SER A 256 -2.07 4.00 25.50
C SER A 256 -2.75 2.80 26.18
N LYS A 257 -4.04 2.56 25.93
CA LYS A 257 -4.76 1.39 26.44
C LYS A 257 -4.17 0.08 25.92
N MET A 258 -3.70 0.06 24.67
CA MET A 258 -3.03 -1.13 24.11
C MET A 258 -1.68 -1.37 24.76
N PHE A 259 -0.90 -0.33 25.06
CA PHE A 259 0.33 -0.49 25.82
C PHE A 259 0.08 -1.15 27.17
N SER A 260 -0.91 -0.66 27.93
CA SER A 260 -1.27 -1.25 29.23
C SER A 260 -1.77 -2.68 29.10
N HIS A 261 -2.64 -2.95 28.13
CA HIS A 261 -3.16 -4.30 27.87
C HIS A 261 -2.08 -5.35 27.61
N TYR A 262 -0.96 -4.94 27.00
CA TYR A 262 0.14 -5.84 26.65
C TYR A 262 1.36 -5.71 27.57
N GLY A 263 1.25 -4.94 28.67
CA GLY A 263 2.29 -4.81 29.69
C GLY A 263 3.45 -3.87 29.31
N TYR A 264 3.34 -3.06 28.26
CA TYR A 264 4.42 -2.17 27.83
C TYR A 264 4.78 -1.11 28.88
N ASP A 265 3.83 -0.78 29.77
CA ASP A 265 4.08 0.07 30.94
C ASP A 265 5.18 -0.52 31.84
N GLU A 266 5.32 -1.84 31.92
CA GLU A 266 6.34 -2.50 32.73
C GLU A 266 7.76 -2.28 32.18
N ILE A 267 7.90 -2.05 30.87
CA ILE A 267 9.21 -1.77 30.27
C ILE A 267 9.72 -0.38 30.69
N VAL A 268 8.81 0.57 30.95
CA VAL A 268 9.17 1.90 31.46
C VAL A 268 9.88 1.79 32.81
N ASN A 269 9.49 0.80 33.64
CA ASN A 269 10.09 0.59 34.96
C ASN A 269 11.56 0.14 34.92
N LEU A 270 12.11 -0.21 33.75
CA LEU A 270 13.55 -0.47 33.61
C LEU A 270 14.39 0.78 33.89
N ASP A 271 13.93 1.96 33.44
CA ASP A 271 14.56 3.26 33.66
C ASP A 271 13.52 4.36 33.34
N PRO A 272 12.70 4.79 34.32
CA PRO A 272 11.60 5.74 34.07
C PRO A 272 12.04 7.12 33.56
N GLU A 273 13.31 7.48 33.74
CA GLU A 273 13.86 8.74 33.24
C GLU A 273 14.25 8.64 31.76
N ARG A 274 14.52 7.43 31.25
CA ARG A 274 15.10 7.20 29.92
C ARG A 274 14.27 6.30 29.02
N VAL A 275 13.15 5.75 29.51
CA VAL A 275 12.22 4.95 28.72
C VAL A 275 10.85 5.63 28.72
N SER A 276 10.21 5.76 27.56
CA SER A 276 8.88 6.37 27.46
C SER A 276 8.03 5.71 26.40
N LEU A 277 6.72 5.64 26.65
CA LEU A 277 5.72 5.20 25.68
C LEU A 277 5.21 6.40 24.88
N VAL A 278 5.08 6.26 23.57
CA VAL A 278 4.59 7.32 22.69
C VAL A 278 3.47 6.80 21.80
N ASP A 279 2.30 7.45 21.91
CA ASP A 279 1.18 7.23 21.01
C ASP A 279 1.36 8.09 19.75
N LEU A 280 1.76 7.44 18.66
CA LEU A 280 1.95 8.07 17.35
C LEU A 280 0.62 8.53 16.73
N ASN A 281 -0.54 8.10 17.23
CA ASN A 281 -1.83 8.58 16.76
C ASN A 281 -2.16 9.99 17.28
N THR A 282 -1.57 10.41 18.39
CA THR A 282 -1.86 11.68 19.09
C THR A 282 -0.64 12.58 19.24
N ASP A 283 0.52 12.17 18.72
CA ASP A 283 1.75 12.98 18.67
C ASP A 283 1.55 14.31 17.90
N ARG A 284 2.48 15.24 18.05
CA ARG A 284 2.62 16.37 17.13
C ARG A 284 2.97 15.84 15.74
N PHE A 285 2.46 16.48 14.69
CA PHE A 285 2.73 16.05 13.32
C PHE A 285 3.49 17.08 12.52
N ILE A 286 4.36 16.59 11.65
CA ILE A 286 5.08 17.38 10.65
C ILE A 286 4.67 16.94 9.25
N GLU A 287 4.55 17.87 8.32
CA GLU A 287 4.24 17.55 6.93
C GLU A 287 5.53 17.30 6.14
N LYS A 288 5.59 16.16 5.43
CA LYS A 288 6.73 15.78 4.58
C LYS A 288 6.26 15.47 3.17
N GLN A 289 7.02 15.93 2.19
CA GLN A 289 6.75 15.69 0.77
C GLN A 289 7.06 14.22 0.39
N VAL A 290 6.18 13.63 -0.41
CA VAL A 290 6.31 12.27 -0.94
C VAL A 290 7.02 12.33 -2.31
N PRO A 291 8.19 11.69 -2.47
CA PRO A 291 8.87 11.63 -3.76
C PRO A 291 8.05 10.89 -4.82
N GLY A 292 8.10 11.35 -6.07
CA GLY A 292 7.44 10.67 -7.21
C GLY A 292 5.92 10.56 -7.04
N CYS A 293 5.30 11.45 -6.27
CA CYS A 293 3.90 11.36 -5.87
C CYS A 293 2.97 11.28 -7.09
N LYS A 294 2.01 10.35 -7.09
CA LYS A 294 0.89 10.40 -8.04
C LYS A 294 -0.08 11.50 -7.62
N ARG A 295 -0.98 11.21 -6.67
CA ARG A 295 -1.97 12.16 -6.15
C ARG A 295 -1.70 12.63 -4.72
N MET A 296 -1.00 11.83 -3.91
CA MET A 296 -0.62 12.20 -2.54
C MET A 296 0.77 12.84 -2.53
N SER A 297 0.82 14.18 -2.59
CA SER A 297 2.07 14.96 -2.65
C SER A 297 2.81 15.05 -1.33
N SER A 298 2.11 14.96 -0.20
CA SER A 298 2.68 15.04 1.14
C SER A 298 1.92 14.15 2.11
N ARG A 299 2.53 13.90 3.28
CA ARG A 299 1.92 13.21 4.41
C ARG A 299 2.35 13.84 5.73
N ARG A 300 1.49 13.75 6.71
CA ARG A 300 1.79 14.02 8.12
C ARG A 300 2.51 12.82 8.76
N ILE A 301 3.63 13.08 9.41
CA ILE A 301 4.43 12.09 10.15
C ILE A 301 4.50 12.53 11.62
N PRO A 302 4.39 11.61 12.60
CA PRO A 302 4.62 11.90 14.00
C PRO A 302 6.01 12.51 14.22
N ALA A 303 6.07 13.63 14.94
CA ALA A 303 7.29 14.40 15.14
C ALA A 303 8.35 13.57 15.88
N THR A 304 7.95 12.69 16.79
CA THR A 304 8.86 11.78 17.50
C THR A 304 9.71 10.99 16.52
N LEU A 305 9.12 10.44 15.46
CA LEU A 305 9.85 9.63 14.47
C LEU A 305 10.80 10.45 13.59
N GLU A 306 10.64 11.77 13.52
CA GLU A 306 11.60 12.64 12.84
C GLU A 306 12.73 13.08 13.77
N MET A 307 12.42 13.33 15.04
CA MET A 307 13.34 13.91 16.00
C MET A 307 14.33 12.90 16.57
N VAL A 308 13.97 11.62 16.62
CA VAL A 308 14.88 10.57 17.10
C VAL A 308 16.03 10.32 16.13
N ASP A 309 17.19 9.98 16.67
CA ASP A 309 18.37 9.66 15.87
C ASP A 309 18.26 8.32 15.13
N VAL A 310 17.59 7.34 15.76
CA VAL A 310 17.52 5.96 15.27
C VAL A 310 16.11 5.40 15.46
N ILE A 311 15.58 4.75 14.43
CA ILE A 311 14.35 3.97 14.49
C ILE A 311 14.67 2.49 14.31
N ILE A 312 14.18 1.63 15.20
CA ILE A 312 14.22 0.18 15.10
C ILE A 312 12.78 -0.33 14.98
N ASN A 313 12.45 -0.94 13.84
CA ASN A 313 11.11 -1.48 13.56
C ASN A 313 11.04 -2.96 13.95
N VAL A 314 10.05 -3.36 14.73
CA VAL A 314 9.92 -4.71 15.31
C VAL A 314 8.56 -5.33 14.95
N PRO A 315 8.31 -5.63 13.66
CA PRO A 315 7.05 -6.24 13.20
C PRO A 315 6.91 -7.71 13.62
N VAL A 316 5.73 -8.28 13.41
CA VAL A 316 5.45 -9.71 13.66
C VAL A 316 5.43 -10.50 12.34
N LEU A 317 5.89 -11.75 12.37
CA LEU A 317 5.85 -12.72 11.27
C LEU A 317 4.41 -13.19 10.99
N LYS A 318 3.61 -12.38 10.26
CA LYS A 318 2.19 -12.68 10.03
C LYS A 318 1.68 -12.44 8.62
N ILE A 319 0.70 -13.25 8.25
CA ILE A 319 -0.13 -13.10 7.06
C ILE A 319 -1.06 -11.89 7.20
N HIS A 320 -1.42 -11.31 6.06
CA HIS A 320 -2.48 -10.33 5.96
C HIS A 320 -3.37 -10.62 4.74
N PHE A 321 -4.68 -10.79 4.94
CA PHE A 321 -5.61 -11.23 3.90
C PHE A 321 -5.56 -10.43 2.58
N ALA A 322 -5.33 -9.11 2.66
CA ALA A 322 -5.25 -8.25 1.46
C ALA A 322 -3.82 -8.03 0.91
N ALA A 323 -2.81 -8.01 1.77
CA ALA A 323 -1.43 -7.65 1.41
C ALA A 323 -0.52 -8.88 1.27
N ILE A 324 -1.09 -10.08 1.45
CA ILE A 324 -0.43 -11.38 1.60
C ILE A 324 0.36 -11.50 2.91
N SER A 325 1.13 -10.47 3.27
CA SER A 325 1.95 -10.44 4.49
C SER A 325 1.88 -9.06 5.17
N SER A 326 2.21 -9.02 6.46
CA SER A 326 2.32 -7.77 7.24
C SER A 326 3.79 -7.30 7.31
N LEU A 327 4.62 -7.99 8.09
CA LEU A 327 6.09 -7.82 8.11
C LEU A 327 6.57 -6.36 8.13
N ALA A 328 7.74 -6.07 7.56
CA ALA A 328 8.45 -4.80 7.69
C ALA A 328 7.82 -3.68 6.85
N ILE A 329 7.44 -3.95 5.60
CA ILE A 329 6.94 -2.87 4.74
C ILE A 329 5.61 -2.34 5.26
N LYS A 330 4.69 -3.24 5.62
CA LYS A 330 3.34 -2.84 6.05
C LYS A 330 3.29 -2.36 7.50
N SER A 331 4.19 -2.79 8.38
CA SER A 331 4.14 -2.37 9.80
C SER A 331 4.27 -0.86 9.98
N LEU A 332 4.98 -0.17 9.07
CA LEU A 332 5.09 1.28 9.11
C LEU A 332 3.76 2.01 8.82
N GLN A 333 2.69 1.31 8.45
CA GLN A 333 1.34 1.90 8.50
C GLN A 333 0.97 2.38 9.91
N GLY A 334 1.49 1.74 10.97
CA GLY A 334 1.33 2.22 12.35
C GLY A 334 2.18 3.45 12.68
N ALA A 335 3.07 3.87 11.79
CA ALA A 335 3.98 5.01 11.97
C ALA A 335 3.41 6.34 11.43
N VAL A 336 2.13 6.38 11.04
CA VAL A 336 1.44 7.58 10.54
C VAL A 336 0.13 7.79 11.31
N PRO A 337 -0.41 9.00 11.43
CA PRO A 337 -1.64 9.25 12.21
C PRO A 337 -2.91 8.62 11.59
N PRO A 338 -4.02 8.54 12.34
CA PRO A 338 -5.27 7.91 11.88
C PRO A 338 -5.78 8.42 10.53
N ILE A 339 -5.80 9.74 10.33
CA ILE A 339 -6.23 10.35 9.05
C ILE A 339 -5.35 9.91 7.88
N GLU A 340 -4.04 9.78 8.09
CA GLU A 340 -3.10 9.32 7.08
C GLU A 340 -3.30 7.83 6.76
N LYS A 341 -3.61 7.03 7.77
CA LYS A 341 -3.93 5.61 7.56
C LYS A 341 -5.21 5.46 6.74
N TYR A 342 -6.24 6.27 7.00
CA TYR A 342 -7.50 6.29 6.26
C TYR A 342 -7.28 6.77 4.82
N MET A 343 -6.58 7.89 4.65
CA MET A 343 -6.20 8.43 3.34
C MET A 343 -5.43 7.42 2.49
N SER A 344 -4.63 6.53 3.09
CA SER A 344 -3.91 5.48 2.35
C SER A 344 -4.86 4.60 1.52
N HIS A 345 -6.06 4.33 2.03
CA HIS A 345 -7.10 3.61 1.28
C HIS A 345 -7.72 4.45 0.16
N PHE A 346 -7.68 5.77 0.23
CA PHE A 346 -8.16 6.64 -0.83
C PHE A 346 -7.12 6.80 -1.95
N PHE A 347 -5.85 7.04 -1.61
CA PHE A 347 -4.76 7.34 -2.56
C PHE A 347 -4.04 6.11 -3.13
N GLY A 348 -4.54 4.90 -2.87
CA GLY A 348 -3.91 3.66 -3.29
C GLY A 348 -3.01 3.09 -2.20
N LEU A 349 -3.52 2.10 -1.48
CA LEU A 349 -2.93 1.56 -0.25
C LEU A 349 -1.52 1.03 -0.48
N TRP A 350 -1.32 0.22 -1.52
CA TRP A 350 -0.03 -0.43 -1.78
C TRP A 350 1.09 0.57 -2.01
N GLN A 351 0.85 1.57 -2.86
CA GLN A 351 1.83 2.62 -3.06
C GLN A 351 2.00 3.49 -1.81
N SER A 352 0.92 3.74 -1.06
CA SER A 352 0.99 4.54 0.16
C SER A 352 1.87 3.87 1.22
N LEU A 353 1.84 2.54 1.33
CA LEU A 353 2.75 1.77 2.19
C LEU A 353 4.21 1.94 1.77
N VAL A 354 4.50 1.84 0.47
CA VAL A 354 5.85 2.07 -0.09
C VAL A 354 6.32 3.51 0.20
N ASN A 355 5.44 4.49 0.03
CA ASN A 355 5.74 5.90 0.26
C ASN A 355 6.17 6.19 1.70
N ILE A 356 5.65 5.47 2.70
CA ILE A 356 6.05 5.67 4.11
C ILE A 356 7.54 5.44 4.30
N HIS A 357 8.15 4.48 3.58
CA HIS A 357 9.59 4.20 3.67
C HIS A 357 10.48 5.31 3.10
N HIS A 358 9.92 6.24 2.33
CA HIS A 358 10.63 7.47 1.96
C HIS A 358 10.64 8.50 3.10
N LEU A 359 9.67 8.44 4.00
CA LEU A 359 9.41 9.44 5.04
C LEU A 359 9.93 9.01 6.42
N VAL A 360 9.71 7.73 6.76
CA VAL A 360 10.13 7.07 8.01
C VAL A 360 11.15 6.01 7.63
N LYS A 361 12.38 6.11 8.16
CA LYS A 361 13.52 5.30 7.73
C LYS A 361 14.10 4.48 8.89
N PRO A 362 13.54 3.30 9.20
CA PRO A 362 14.13 2.37 10.15
C PRO A 362 15.59 2.09 9.79
N LYS A 363 16.47 2.18 10.78
CA LYS A 363 17.89 1.83 10.67
C LYS A 363 18.08 0.32 10.73
N LEU A 364 17.20 -0.37 11.45
CA LEU A 364 17.19 -1.79 11.66
C LEU A 364 15.73 -2.27 11.73
N THR A 365 15.45 -3.41 11.11
CA THR A 365 14.19 -4.13 11.27
C THR A 365 14.48 -5.48 11.91
N ILE A 366 13.68 -5.88 12.90
CA ILE A 366 13.72 -7.18 13.56
C ILE A 366 12.31 -7.77 13.55
N ILE A 367 12.04 -8.74 12.67
CA ILE A 367 10.77 -9.47 12.70
C ILE A 367 10.79 -10.41 13.90
N ASP A 368 9.82 -10.21 14.79
CA ASP A 368 9.42 -11.18 15.81
C ASP A 368 8.65 -12.32 15.15
N GLY A 369 9.29 -13.49 15.11
CA GLY A 369 8.72 -14.76 14.69
C GLY A 369 8.78 -15.79 15.81
N LEU A 370 8.70 -15.39 17.09
CA LEU A 370 8.55 -16.38 18.17
C LEU A 370 7.25 -17.16 17.97
N THR A 371 6.17 -16.42 17.74
CA THR A 371 4.88 -16.92 17.26
C THR A 371 4.46 -16.09 16.06
N GLY A 372 4.29 -16.74 14.92
CA GLY A 372 3.69 -16.13 13.73
C GLY A 372 2.17 -16.25 13.73
N LEU A 373 1.54 -15.74 12.67
CA LEU A 373 0.09 -15.84 12.46
C LEU A 373 -0.22 -16.17 11.01
N GLU A 374 -0.90 -17.28 10.79
CA GLU A 374 -1.34 -17.75 9.47
C GLU A 374 -2.86 -17.59 9.28
N ASP A 375 -3.37 -18.00 8.13
CA ASP A 375 -4.78 -17.92 7.72
C ASP A 375 -5.31 -16.47 7.69
N PHE A 376 -6.45 -16.18 8.31
CA PHE A 376 -7.16 -14.90 8.18
C PHE A 376 -6.58 -13.77 9.06
N GLY A 377 -5.27 -13.54 8.95
CA GLY A 377 -4.58 -12.40 9.55
C GLY A 377 -5.00 -11.06 8.92
N PRO A 378 -4.84 -9.92 9.62
CA PRO A 378 -3.80 -9.72 10.63
C PRO A 378 -4.24 -9.81 12.09
N VAL A 379 -5.54 -10.04 12.37
CA VAL A 379 -6.12 -10.07 13.73
C VAL A 379 -7.03 -11.27 14.01
N SER A 380 -7.39 -12.05 13.00
CA SER A 380 -8.31 -13.19 13.13
C SER A 380 -7.69 -14.50 12.60
N GLY A 381 -6.37 -14.55 12.49
CA GLY A 381 -5.64 -15.71 12.01
C GLY A 381 -5.37 -16.75 13.10
N THR A 382 -4.64 -17.80 12.73
CA THR A 382 -4.25 -18.89 13.64
C THR A 382 -2.79 -18.70 14.06
N PRO A 383 -2.49 -18.62 15.37
CA PRO A 383 -1.11 -18.53 15.86
C PRO A 383 -0.31 -19.79 15.49
N ILE A 384 0.91 -19.61 15.02
CA ILE A 384 1.83 -20.70 14.67
C ILE A 384 3.18 -20.47 15.34
N LYS A 385 3.64 -21.42 16.14
CA LYS A 385 4.95 -21.33 16.81
C LYS A 385 6.08 -21.48 15.79
N MET A 386 6.97 -20.50 15.74
CA MET A 386 8.02 -20.41 14.72
C MET A 386 9.44 -20.34 15.31
N ASP A 387 9.58 -19.90 16.57
CA ASP A 387 10.86 -19.91 17.29
C ASP A 387 12.00 -19.23 16.51
N VAL A 388 11.72 -18.10 15.84
CA VAL A 388 12.71 -17.43 14.97
C VAL A 388 12.67 -15.92 15.12
N LEU A 389 13.84 -15.28 15.06
CA LEU A 389 13.99 -13.85 14.85
C LEU A 389 14.67 -13.61 13.49
N ILE A 390 14.22 -12.59 12.76
CA ILE A 390 14.78 -12.24 11.45
C ILE A 390 15.16 -10.76 11.46
N GLY A 391 16.38 -10.41 11.06
CA GLY A 391 16.90 -9.05 11.20
C GLY A 391 17.60 -8.55 9.95
N GLY A 392 17.51 -7.24 9.67
CA GLY A 392 18.26 -6.63 8.58
C GLY A 392 18.00 -5.13 8.43
N THR A 393 18.77 -4.49 7.54
CA THR A 393 18.72 -3.03 7.33
C THR A 393 17.84 -2.60 6.16
N ASN A 394 17.43 -3.54 5.30
CA ASN A 394 16.58 -3.26 4.16
C ASN A 394 15.24 -4.00 4.30
N PRO A 395 14.11 -3.29 4.36
CA PRO A 395 12.81 -3.89 4.62
C PRO A 395 12.36 -4.85 3.51
N VAL A 396 12.72 -4.58 2.24
CA VAL A 396 12.37 -5.47 1.12
C VAL A 396 13.12 -6.80 1.22
N ALA A 397 14.42 -6.75 1.52
CA ALA A 397 15.22 -7.97 1.71
C ALA A 397 14.77 -8.78 2.94
N VAL A 398 14.45 -8.08 4.04
CA VAL A 398 13.93 -8.71 5.27
C VAL A 398 12.58 -9.38 5.01
N ASP A 399 11.66 -8.69 4.33
CA ASP A 399 10.36 -9.27 3.95
C ASP A 399 10.52 -10.43 2.97
N ALA A 400 11.46 -10.36 2.03
CA ALA A 400 11.72 -11.44 1.08
C ALA A 400 12.13 -12.74 1.79
N VAL A 401 13.08 -12.67 2.73
CA VAL A 401 13.54 -13.83 3.52
C VAL A 401 12.43 -14.33 4.45
N ALA A 402 11.70 -13.43 5.11
CA ALA A 402 10.60 -13.81 5.98
C ALA A 402 9.46 -14.48 5.22
N MET A 403 9.11 -13.99 4.03
CA MET A 403 8.11 -14.63 3.17
C MET A 403 8.59 -15.99 2.65
N GLU A 404 9.88 -16.15 2.36
CA GLU A 404 10.45 -17.46 2.01
C GLU A 404 10.33 -18.45 3.17
N ILE A 405 10.62 -18.02 4.42
CA ILE A 405 10.39 -18.82 5.64
C ILE A 405 8.92 -19.21 5.78
N MET A 406 7.98 -18.32 5.41
CA MET A 406 6.54 -18.61 5.42
C MET A 406 6.06 -19.46 4.24
N GLY A 407 6.93 -19.81 3.28
CA GLY A 407 6.57 -20.53 2.06
C GLY A 407 5.77 -19.70 1.04
N ILE A 408 6.00 -18.38 0.99
CA ILE A 408 5.29 -17.42 0.13
C ILE A 408 6.27 -16.76 -0.83
N ASP A 409 5.92 -16.66 -2.13
CA ASP A 409 6.69 -15.88 -3.10
C ASP A 409 6.57 -14.37 -2.78
N PRO A 410 7.66 -13.65 -2.50
CA PRO A 410 7.66 -12.21 -2.23
C PRO A 410 6.96 -11.36 -3.30
N LYS A 411 6.96 -11.80 -4.56
CA LYS A 411 6.31 -11.07 -5.67
C LYS A 411 4.78 -11.09 -5.59
N THR A 412 4.20 -11.99 -4.81
CA THR A 412 2.74 -12.07 -4.64
C THR A 412 2.21 -10.98 -3.71
N SER A 413 3.04 -10.42 -2.83
CA SER A 413 2.66 -9.30 -1.97
C SER A 413 2.73 -7.99 -2.75
N PRO A 414 1.60 -7.30 -3.00
CA PRO A 414 1.60 -6.05 -3.76
C PRO A 414 2.55 -4.96 -3.21
N PRO A 415 2.61 -4.65 -1.90
CA PRO A 415 3.53 -3.62 -1.41
C PRO A 415 5.01 -4.02 -1.55
N VAL A 416 5.37 -5.28 -1.32
CA VAL A 416 6.75 -5.77 -1.47
C VAL A 416 7.16 -5.74 -2.94
N PHE A 417 6.30 -6.21 -3.83
CA PHE A 417 6.51 -6.19 -5.27
C PHE A 417 6.71 -4.76 -5.80
N LEU A 418 5.86 -3.81 -5.38
CA LEU A 418 5.99 -2.40 -5.78
C LEU A 418 7.28 -1.76 -5.25
N ALA A 419 7.68 -2.05 -4.02
CA ALA A 419 8.94 -1.58 -3.44
C ALA A 419 10.15 -2.09 -4.22
N TRP A 420 10.15 -3.38 -4.60
CA TRP A 420 11.17 -3.97 -5.45
C TRP A 420 11.21 -3.33 -6.85
N MET A 421 10.05 -3.18 -7.51
CA MET A 421 9.94 -2.52 -8.82
C MET A 421 10.46 -1.08 -8.80
N GLN A 422 10.35 -0.39 -7.66
CA GLN A 422 10.86 0.96 -7.42
C GLN A 422 12.34 0.99 -7.00
N GLY A 423 13.00 -0.16 -6.86
CA GLY A 423 14.40 -0.25 -6.48
C GLY A 423 14.68 0.08 -5.00
N LEU A 424 13.70 -0.06 -4.11
CA LEU A 424 13.91 0.13 -2.66
C LEU A 424 14.73 -0.99 -2.02
N GLY A 425 14.70 -2.18 -2.60
CA GLY A 425 15.51 -3.31 -2.16
C GLY A 425 15.35 -4.51 -3.09
N PRO A 426 16.17 -5.55 -2.91
CA PRO A 426 16.22 -6.70 -3.80
C PRO A 426 15.20 -7.79 -3.42
N LEU A 427 14.75 -8.54 -4.42
CA LEU A 427 14.10 -9.86 -4.23
C LEU A 427 14.97 -11.00 -4.78
N GLU A 428 16.01 -10.68 -5.53
CA GLU A 428 16.92 -11.63 -6.11
C GLU A 428 17.79 -12.26 -5.03
N LYS A 429 17.74 -13.60 -4.89
CA LYS A 429 18.56 -14.33 -3.89
C LYS A 429 20.05 -14.00 -3.99
N SER A 430 20.59 -13.80 -5.20
CA SER A 430 21.99 -13.38 -5.41
C SER A 430 22.38 -12.03 -4.80
N LYS A 431 21.39 -11.21 -4.41
CA LYS A 431 21.53 -9.90 -3.78
C LYS A 431 21.19 -9.93 -2.28
N ILE A 432 20.78 -11.07 -1.73
CA ILE A 432 20.45 -11.24 -0.31
C ILE A 432 21.38 -12.30 0.27
N ASN A 433 22.29 -11.86 1.14
CA ASN A 433 23.17 -12.73 1.89
C ASN A 433 22.54 -13.07 3.24
N VAL A 434 21.93 -14.25 3.33
CA VAL A 434 21.38 -14.77 4.59
C VAL A 434 22.52 -15.27 5.48
N VAL A 435 22.49 -14.92 6.77
CA VAL A 435 23.45 -15.35 7.79
C VAL A 435 22.75 -15.89 9.03
N GLY A 436 23.40 -16.79 9.76
CA GLY A 436 22.81 -17.45 10.93
C GLY A 436 22.17 -18.77 10.55
N THR A 437 20.98 -19.05 11.09
CA THR A 437 20.26 -20.30 10.80
C THR A 437 19.83 -20.33 9.32
N PRO A 438 20.07 -21.44 8.59
CA PRO A 438 19.56 -21.62 7.23
C PRO A 438 18.03 -21.47 7.17
N VAL A 439 17.52 -20.89 6.08
CA VAL A 439 16.08 -20.67 5.89
C VAL A 439 15.32 -22.00 5.92
N GLU A 440 15.89 -23.03 5.33
CA GLU A 440 15.33 -24.36 5.21
C GLU A 440 15.09 -25.04 6.57
N GLU A 441 15.86 -24.69 7.60
CA GLU A 441 15.74 -25.27 8.95
C GLU A 441 14.62 -24.64 9.79
N VAL A 442 14.14 -23.46 9.39
CA VAL A 442 13.09 -22.70 10.09
C VAL A 442 11.84 -22.48 9.25
N ALA A 443 11.88 -22.82 7.96
CA ALA A 443 10.77 -22.64 7.05
C ALA A 443 9.57 -23.49 7.45
N LYS A 444 8.40 -22.86 7.50
CA LYS A 444 7.10 -23.53 7.60
C LYS A 444 6.15 -22.87 6.61
N LYS A 445 5.48 -23.68 5.80
CA LYS A 445 4.49 -23.18 4.85
C LYS A 445 3.25 -22.73 5.62
N PHE A 446 3.00 -21.42 5.64
CA PHE A 446 1.82 -20.87 6.28
C PHE A 446 0.57 -21.12 5.42
N VAL A 447 -0.56 -21.37 6.08
CA VAL A 447 -1.87 -21.42 5.43
C VAL A 447 -2.26 -20.02 4.99
N GLN A 448 -2.54 -19.82 3.71
CA GLN A 448 -3.09 -18.56 3.21
C GLN A 448 -4.61 -18.53 3.32
N PRO A 449 -5.22 -17.34 3.51
CA PRO A 449 -6.66 -17.23 3.71
C PRO A 449 -7.45 -17.58 2.45
N ALA A 450 -8.54 -18.31 2.63
CA ALA A 450 -9.48 -18.63 1.56
C ALA A 450 -10.38 -17.42 1.24
N ILE A 451 -10.04 -16.68 0.18
CA ILE A 451 -10.79 -15.50 -0.24
C ILE A 451 -12.00 -15.90 -1.09
N ASN A 452 -13.17 -15.95 -0.46
CA ASN A 452 -14.46 -16.16 -1.11
C ASN A 452 -15.20 -14.84 -1.39
N VAL A 453 -15.29 -14.45 -2.67
CA VAL A 453 -16.07 -13.30 -3.16
C VAL A 453 -17.34 -13.70 -3.92
N THR A 454 -17.81 -14.94 -3.78
CA THR A 454 -19.12 -15.32 -4.32
C THR A 454 -20.22 -14.57 -3.58
N GLY A 455 -21.15 -14.03 -4.35
CA GLY A 455 -22.39 -13.48 -3.81
C GLY A 455 -23.43 -14.59 -3.55
N GLY A 456 -24.67 -14.18 -3.29
CA GLY A 456 -25.79 -15.10 -3.08
C GLY A 456 -26.79 -15.09 -4.23
N ALA A 457 -27.96 -15.70 -4.02
CA ALA A 457 -28.97 -15.91 -5.07
C ALA A 457 -29.37 -14.63 -5.85
N CYS A 458 -29.50 -13.49 -5.16
CA CYS A 458 -29.88 -12.20 -5.76
C CYS A 458 -28.75 -11.15 -5.80
N LEU A 459 -27.54 -11.52 -5.36
CA LEU A 459 -26.38 -10.64 -5.30
C LEU A 459 -25.25 -11.21 -6.16
N ARG A 460 -24.98 -10.58 -7.31
CA ARG A 460 -23.91 -10.99 -8.22
C ARG A 460 -22.65 -10.16 -8.02
N ILE A 461 -21.49 -10.81 -8.01
CA ILE A 461 -20.19 -10.16 -7.86
C ILE A 461 -19.39 -10.33 -9.17
N HIS A 462 -18.89 -9.23 -9.71
CA HIS A 462 -18.10 -9.18 -10.95
C HIS A 462 -16.66 -8.77 -10.61
N ALA A 463 -15.77 -9.76 -10.40
CA ALA A 463 -14.46 -9.54 -9.76
C ALA A 463 -13.26 -10.13 -10.49
N ASP A 464 -13.40 -10.64 -11.71
CA ASP A 464 -12.38 -11.47 -12.37
C ASP A 464 -11.02 -10.79 -12.40
N GLU A 465 -10.99 -9.53 -12.84
CA GLU A 465 -9.77 -8.71 -12.94
C GLU A 465 -9.50 -7.82 -11.71
N ALA A 466 -10.18 -8.05 -10.58
CA ALA A 466 -9.90 -7.32 -9.34
C ALA A 466 -8.61 -7.80 -8.68
N CYS A 467 -7.85 -6.86 -8.09
CA CYS A 467 -6.62 -7.19 -7.37
C CYS A 467 -6.90 -7.86 -6.01
N PRO A 468 -5.91 -8.53 -5.39
CA PRO A 468 -6.07 -9.21 -4.10
C PRO A 468 -6.61 -8.30 -2.99
N GLY A 469 -6.27 -7.00 -3.03
CA GLY A 469 -6.77 -6.01 -2.09
C GLY A 469 -8.29 -5.89 -2.08
N CYS A 470 -8.90 -5.53 -3.22
CA CYS A 470 -10.34 -5.39 -3.29
C CYS A 470 -11.06 -6.70 -3.00
N LYS A 471 -10.55 -7.84 -3.49
CA LYS A 471 -11.13 -9.17 -3.21
C LYS A 471 -11.09 -9.50 -1.73
N GLY A 472 -9.96 -9.26 -1.05
CA GLY A 472 -9.80 -9.53 0.37
C GLY A 472 -10.73 -8.68 1.25
N TYR A 473 -10.81 -7.37 0.98
CA TYR A 473 -11.70 -6.48 1.73
C TYR A 473 -13.19 -6.73 1.45
N LEU A 474 -13.56 -7.09 0.22
CA LEU A 474 -14.94 -7.50 -0.08
C LEU A 474 -15.29 -8.83 0.60
N HIS A 475 -14.40 -9.83 0.53
CA HIS A 475 -14.60 -11.10 1.22
C HIS A 475 -14.83 -10.91 2.72
N PHE A 476 -14.04 -10.03 3.36
CA PHE A 476 -14.21 -9.70 4.77
C PHE A 476 -15.64 -9.25 5.11
N VAL A 477 -16.23 -8.37 4.30
CA VAL A 477 -17.63 -7.92 4.49
C VAL A 477 -18.63 -9.01 4.15
N LEU A 478 -18.47 -9.70 3.01
CA LEU A 478 -19.38 -10.77 2.60
C LEU A 478 -19.40 -11.93 3.62
N SER A 479 -18.28 -12.20 4.30
CA SER A 479 -18.23 -13.21 5.37
C SER A 479 -19.25 -12.97 6.49
N LYS A 480 -19.59 -11.70 6.76
CA LYS A 480 -20.57 -11.32 7.80
C LYS A 480 -22.01 -11.56 7.38
N LEU A 481 -22.27 -11.69 6.08
CA LEU A 481 -23.57 -12.08 5.53
C LEU A 481 -23.72 -13.61 5.40
N ARG A 482 -22.64 -14.38 5.57
CA ARG A 482 -22.68 -15.86 5.56
C ARG A 482 -23.02 -16.41 6.94
N ARG A 483 -24.18 -16.01 7.43
CA ARG A 483 -24.81 -16.43 8.69
C ARG A 483 -26.30 -16.66 8.45
N PRO A 484 -27.01 -17.41 9.32
CA PRO A 484 -28.45 -17.58 9.19
C PRO A 484 -29.18 -16.24 9.05
N ASP A 485 -30.12 -16.15 8.11
CA ASP A 485 -30.98 -14.98 7.93
C ASP A 485 -31.94 -14.84 9.14
N PRO A 486 -31.96 -13.70 9.85
CA PRO A 486 -32.89 -13.50 10.97
C PRO A 486 -34.37 -13.65 10.61
N ALA A 487 -34.74 -13.38 9.34
CA ALA A 487 -36.11 -13.50 8.85
C ALA A 487 -36.47 -14.94 8.41
N ASP A 488 -35.46 -15.76 8.09
CA ASP A 488 -35.62 -17.16 7.68
C ASP A 488 -34.32 -17.93 7.93
N PRO A 489 -34.16 -18.56 9.11
CA PRO A 489 -32.92 -19.24 9.48
C PRO A 489 -32.53 -20.43 8.59
N SER A 490 -33.40 -20.88 7.68
CA SER A 490 -33.10 -21.98 6.75
C SER A 490 -32.13 -21.60 5.62
N ARG A 491 -31.88 -20.30 5.43
CA ARG A 491 -30.95 -19.76 4.42
C ARG A 491 -29.87 -18.87 5.04
N SER A 492 -28.80 -18.61 4.29
CA SER A 492 -27.83 -17.58 4.66
C SER A 492 -28.38 -16.19 4.32
N LEU A 493 -28.04 -15.17 5.10
CA LEU A 493 -28.44 -13.79 4.86
C LEU A 493 -27.99 -13.28 3.47
N ILE A 494 -26.82 -13.71 3.00
CA ILE A 494 -26.34 -13.37 1.64
C ILE A 494 -27.25 -13.88 0.51
N ASP A 495 -28.05 -14.93 0.77
CA ASP A 495 -28.98 -15.55 -0.18
C ASP A 495 -30.41 -15.02 -0.06
N ARG A 496 -30.64 -14.04 0.82
CA ARG A 496 -31.96 -13.44 0.98
C ARG A 496 -32.45 -12.85 -0.35
N PRO A 497 -33.71 -13.09 -0.73
CA PRO A 497 -34.33 -12.42 -1.87
C PRO A 497 -34.28 -10.89 -1.70
N LEU A 498 -33.91 -10.19 -2.77
CA LEU A 498 -33.87 -8.73 -2.80
C LEU A 498 -34.98 -8.21 -3.72
N GLU A 499 -35.53 -7.02 -3.43
CA GLU A 499 -36.54 -6.36 -4.28
C GLU A 499 -36.04 -6.19 -5.72
N ARG A 500 -34.76 -5.88 -5.87
CA ARG A 500 -34.04 -5.80 -7.14
C ARG A 500 -32.80 -6.67 -7.05
N LYS A 501 -32.46 -7.35 -8.15
CA LYS A 501 -31.14 -7.99 -8.26
C LYS A 501 -30.05 -6.96 -8.03
N ALA A 502 -29.00 -7.35 -7.32
CA ALA A 502 -27.90 -6.48 -6.98
C ALA A 502 -26.61 -6.96 -7.65
N ASN A 503 -25.77 -6.01 -8.08
CA ASN A 503 -24.47 -6.27 -8.69
C ASN A 503 -23.39 -5.49 -7.95
N ILE A 504 -22.25 -6.13 -7.67
CA ILE A 504 -21.03 -5.44 -7.23
C ILE A 504 -19.95 -5.63 -8.29
N PHE A 505 -19.55 -4.54 -8.92
CA PHE A 505 -18.47 -4.49 -9.90
C PHE A 505 -17.16 -4.08 -9.21
N LEU A 506 -16.09 -4.83 -9.44
CA LEU A 506 -14.74 -4.50 -8.99
C LEU A 506 -13.67 -4.97 -9.97
N GLY A 507 -12.54 -4.28 -9.97
CA GLY A 507 -11.50 -4.45 -10.99
C GLY A 507 -11.69 -3.47 -12.14
N PRO A 508 -10.73 -3.42 -13.08
CA PRO A 508 -10.73 -2.42 -14.14
C PRO A 508 -11.84 -2.66 -15.18
N SER A 509 -12.19 -3.91 -15.48
CA SER A 509 -13.13 -4.21 -16.56
C SER A 509 -14.56 -4.40 -16.06
N THR A 510 -15.52 -4.12 -16.93
CA THR A 510 -16.95 -4.37 -16.70
C THR A 510 -17.44 -5.27 -17.85
N PRO A 511 -17.36 -6.60 -17.68
CA PRO A 511 -17.53 -7.55 -18.80
C PRO A 511 -18.99 -7.75 -19.20
N VAL A 512 -19.94 -7.30 -18.38
CA VAL A 512 -21.38 -7.39 -18.65
C VAL A 512 -21.99 -5.99 -18.77
N PRO A 513 -23.02 -5.79 -19.62
CA PRO A 513 -23.78 -4.55 -19.64
C PRO A 513 -24.37 -4.22 -18.27
N ILE A 514 -24.35 -2.94 -17.89
CA ILE A 514 -24.95 -2.46 -16.65
C ILE A 514 -26.44 -2.26 -16.89
N ASN A 515 -27.29 -3.00 -16.16
CA ASN A 515 -28.74 -2.82 -16.20
C ASN A 515 -29.18 -1.73 -15.20
N PRO A 516 -29.72 -0.58 -15.64
CA PRO A 516 -30.12 0.50 -14.74
C PRO A 516 -31.30 0.15 -13.81
N ASP A 517 -32.07 -0.90 -14.13
CA ASP A 517 -33.18 -1.36 -13.29
C ASP A 517 -32.73 -2.21 -12.10
N GLU A 518 -31.45 -2.64 -12.09
CA GLU A 518 -30.84 -3.42 -11.00
C GLU A 518 -30.07 -2.51 -10.02
N SER A 519 -29.86 -2.99 -8.80
CA SER A 519 -29.07 -2.28 -7.78
C SER A 519 -27.58 -2.44 -8.07
N ASN A 520 -26.97 -1.46 -8.73
CA ASN A 520 -25.55 -1.51 -9.12
C ASN A 520 -24.65 -0.81 -8.11
N ILE A 521 -23.59 -1.50 -7.69
CA ILE A 521 -22.55 -1.01 -6.80
C ILE A 521 -21.20 -1.10 -7.50
N PHE A 522 -20.47 0.02 -7.53
CA PHE A 522 -19.18 0.18 -8.19
C PHE A 522 -18.07 0.33 -7.16
N MET A 523 -17.23 -0.69 -7.02
CA MET A 523 -16.24 -0.75 -5.96
C MET A 523 -14.84 -0.31 -6.41
N GLY A 524 -14.37 0.74 -5.75
CA GLY A 524 -13.03 1.28 -5.83
C GLY A 524 -12.77 2.22 -7.01
N VAL A 525 -11.56 2.77 -7.04
CA VAL A 525 -11.08 3.65 -8.13
C VAL A 525 -11.19 2.98 -9.49
N CYS A 526 -11.01 1.65 -9.55
CA CYS A 526 -11.13 0.88 -10.79
C CYS A 526 -12.52 0.98 -11.45
N GLN A 527 -13.56 1.30 -10.70
CA GLN A 527 -14.94 1.45 -11.19
C GLN A 527 -15.46 2.89 -11.09
N GLN A 528 -14.59 3.86 -10.78
CA GLN A 528 -14.98 5.27 -10.58
C GLN A 528 -15.62 5.93 -11.80
N HIS A 529 -15.32 5.46 -13.01
CA HIS A 529 -15.92 5.96 -14.24
C HIS A 529 -17.41 5.58 -14.39
N HIS A 530 -17.91 4.63 -13.61
CA HIS A 530 -19.31 4.24 -13.53
C HIS A 530 -20.04 4.83 -12.31
N ALA A 531 -19.41 5.72 -11.53
CA ALA A 531 -19.98 6.22 -10.29
C ALA A 531 -21.36 6.91 -10.45
N GLY A 532 -21.70 7.41 -11.64
CA GLY A 532 -23.01 7.99 -11.93
C GLY A 532 -24.11 6.98 -12.29
N LEU A 533 -23.79 5.68 -12.36
CA LEU A 533 -24.71 4.62 -12.78
C LEU A 533 -25.24 3.78 -11.60
N GLY A 534 -24.95 4.19 -10.36
CA GLY A 534 -25.31 3.46 -9.15
C GLY A 534 -24.50 3.93 -7.93
N THR A 535 -24.41 3.10 -6.90
CA THR A 535 -23.68 3.41 -5.67
C THR A 535 -22.17 3.23 -5.88
N HIS A 536 -21.35 4.24 -5.60
CA HIS A 536 -19.89 4.14 -5.68
C HIS A 536 -19.25 3.95 -4.30
N MET A 537 -18.34 2.96 -4.17
CA MET A 537 -17.48 2.78 -2.99
C MET A 537 -16.08 3.30 -3.32
N PRO A 538 -15.70 4.54 -2.93
CA PRO A 538 -14.40 5.09 -3.29
C PRO A 538 -13.23 4.42 -2.55
N GLY A 539 -12.06 4.39 -3.19
CA GLY A 539 -10.79 3.91 -2.61
C GLY A 539 -10.08 2.83 -3.42
N CYS A 540 -8.88 2.43 -2.99
CA CYS A 540 -8.02 1.44 -3.65
C CYS A 540 -7.13 0.71 -2.62
N PRO A 541 -7.62 -0.40 -2.01
CA PRO A 541 -9.02 -0.79 -1.96
C PRO A 541 -9.83 0.16 -1.05
N PRO A 542 -11.15 0.28 -1.23
CA PRO A 542 -12.02 0.96 -0.27
C PRO A 542 -11.82 0.46 1.16
N HIS A 543 -12.00 1.33 2.16
CA HIS A 543 -11.95 0.94 3.56
C HIS A 543 -13.10 -0.03 3.90
N ALA A 544 -12.93 -0.86 4.93
CA ALA A 544 -13.91 -1.89 5.29
C ALA A 544 -15.30 -1.29 5.57
N GLU A 545 -15.39 -0.15 6.29
CA GLU A 545 -16.70 0.51 6.54
C GLU A 545 -17.38 1.00 5.27
N VAL A 546 -16.62 1.55 4.30
CA VAL A 546 -17.19 2.03 3.03
C VAL A 546 -17.87 0.88 2.29
N ILE A 547 -17.25 -0.31 2.33
CA ILE A 547 -17.81 -1.52 1.74
C ILE A 547 -19.00 -2.00 2.56
N THR A 548 -18.89 -2.06 3.88
CA THR A 548 -19.97 -2.47 4.79
C THR A 548 -21.21 -1.62 4.59
N LYS A 549 -21.10 -0.29 4.60
CA LYS A 549 -22.22 0.63 4.44
C LYS A 549 -22.99 0.38 3.13
N ALA A 550 -22.27 0.24 2.02
CA ALA A 550 -22.90 0.06 0.71
C ALA A 550 -23.37 -1.38 0.44
N VAL A 551 -22.77 -2.40 1.07
CA VAL A 551 -23.29 -3.78 0.99
C VAL A 551 -24.54 -3.93 1.87
N TYR A 552 -24.51 -3.40 3.10
CA TYR A 552 -25.63 -3.49 4.05
C TYR A 552 -26.80 -2.59 3.66
N SER A 553 -26.63 -1.58 2.82
CA SER A 553 -27.77 -0.84 2.25
C SER A 553 -28.69 -1.71 1.38
N LEU A 554 -28.25 -2.91 0.99
CA LEU A 554 -29.11 -3.92 0.34
C LEU A 554 -30.00 -4.68 1.34
N PHE A 555 -29.74 -4.56 2.65
CA PHE A 555 -30.42 -5.26 3.75
C PHE A 555 -30.84 -4.25 4.84
N PRO A 556 -31.82 -3.37 4.57
CA PRO A 556 -32.10 -2.21 5.41
C PRO A 556 -32.58 -2.55 6.84
N ASP A 557 -33.10 -3.75 7.05
CA ASP A 557 -33.53 -4.29 8.35
C ASP A 557 -32.39 -4.89 9.18
N ILE A 558 -31.19 -5.03 8.62
CA ILE A 558 -30.04 -5.62 9.29
C ILE A 558 -29.09 -4.54 9.78
N GLU A 559 -28.88 -4.48 11.10
CA GLU A 559 -27.86 -3.61 11.68
C GLU A 559 -26.46 -4.02 11.16
N PRO A 560 -25.70 -3.07 10.57
CA PRO A 560 -24.35 -3.35 10.12
C PRO A 560 -23.41 -3.60 11.31
N PRO A 561 -22.40 -4.47 11.15
CA PRO A 561 -21.40 -4.67 12.17
C PRO A 561 -20.65 -3.36 12.45
N LYS A 562 -20.55 -3.00 13.73
CA LYS A 562 -19.79 -1.82 14.18
C LYS A 562 -18.29 -2.11 14.11
N TYR A 563 -17.56 -1.32 13.34
CA TYR A 563 -16.12 -1.46 13.14
C TYR A 563 -15.28 -0.47 13.94
N ALA A 564 -15.83 0.71 14.25
CA ALA A 564 -15.26 1.70 15.14
C ALA A 564 -16.34 2.41 15.98
N ASP A 565 -15.87 3.34 16.82
CA ASP A 565 -16.68 4.41 17.38
C ASP A 565 -17.14 5.35 16.25
N GLU A 566 -18.46 5.45 16.04
CA GLU A 566 -19.09 6.24 14.96
C GLU A 566 -18.63 7.72 14.95
N THR A 567 -18.18 8.23 16.10
CA THR A 567 -17.71 9.62 16.24
C THR A 567 -16.38 9.88 15.54
N GLU A 568 -15.42 8.96 15.62
CA GLU A 568 -14.09 9.14 15.01
C GLU A 568 -14.11 8.91 13.50
N GLU A 569 -14.90 7.98 12.99
CA GLU A 569 -15.05 7.76 11.55
C GLU A 569 -15.70 8.95 10.84
N THR A 570 -16.79 9.48 11.41
CA THR A 570 -17.47 10.66 10.88
C THR A 570 -16.52 11.85 10.81
N LYS A 571 -15.66 12.00 11.82
CA LYS A 571 -14.62 13.02 11.89
C LYS A 571 -13.55 12.80 10.81
N LEU A 572 -13.04 11.58 10.63
CA LEU A 572 -12.07 11.27 9.56
C LEU A 572 -12.65 11.50 8.16
N GLY A 573 -13.92 11.15 7.94
CA GLY A 573 -14.64 11.42 6.70
C GLY A 573 -14.72 12.92 6.39
N LYS A 574 -15.16 13.73 7.35
CA LYS A 574 -15.19 15.20 7.22
C LYS A 574 -13.80 15.79 6.97
N MET A 575 -12.78 15.32 7.69
CA MET A 575 -11.39 15.74 7.47
C MET A 575 -10.90 15.39 6.06
N LEU A 576 -11.23 14.20 5.55
CA LEU A 576 -10.90 13.82 4.17
C LEU A 576 -11.57 14.76 3.16
N GLU A 577 -12.86 15.06 3.32
CA GLU A 577 -13.57 16.00 2.44
C GLU A 577 -12.91 17.38 2.42
N GLU A 578 -12.49 17.91 3.56
CA GLU A 578 -11.76 19.17 3.65
C GLU A 578 -10.41 19.12 2.93
N ILE A 579 -9.65 18.02 3.09
CA ILE A 579 -8.38 17.82 2.39
C ILE A 579 -8.60 17.76 0.88
N LEU A 580 -9.62 17.03 0.42
CA LEU A 580 -9.94 16.91 -0.99
C LEU A 580 -10.37 18.25 -1.59
N LYS A 581 -11.09 19.10 -0.86
CA LYS A 581 -11.41 20.48 -1.28
C LYS A 581 -10.18 21.38 -1.40
N LYS A 582 -9.16 21.21 -0.54
CA LYS A 582 -7.90 21.99 -0.55
C LYS A 582 -6.89 21.53 -1.60
N THR A 583 -7.06 20.32 -2.14
CA THR A 583 -6.13 19.71 -3.13
C THR A 583 -6.55 20.02 -4.58
N VAL A 584 -7.70 20.68 -4.78
CA VAL A 584 -8.25 21.12 -6.09
C VAL A 584 -7.71 22.49 -6.45
#